data_AF-A0A926R4G9-F1
#
_entry.id   AF-A0A926R4G9-F1
#
_cell.length_a   1.000
_cell.length_b   1.000
_cell.length_c   1.000
_cell.angle_alpha   90.00
_cell.angle_beta   90.00
_cell.angle_gamma   90.00
#
_symmetry.space_group_name_H-M   'P 1'
#
loop_
_entity.id
_entity.type
_entity.pdbx_description
1 polymer ?
#
loop_
_entity_poly.entity_id
_entity_poly.type
_entity_poly.pdbx_seq_one_letter_code
_entity_poly.pdbx_strand_id
1 'polypeptide(L)'
;MNKILKLLLSIYVIIMSSSIVHSSENFFDEAMTMYQNEKYEEARFLFERNIVYNPKDAKTYLYLAKIYNHEENQRKEENNLTTALLIEPDNEEVLLMLMKIALKKSNYTKVKDLSQTFIKVCNKLCSENDQIQESLKNLEPKNES
;
A
#
# COMPACT_ATOMS: atom_id res chain seq x y z
N MET A 1 -44.36 -15.46 -35.42
CA MET A 1 -43.84 -14.60 -34.33
C MET A 1 -44.15 -13.15 -34.67
N ASN A 2 -45.14 -12.55 -34.01
CA ASN A 2 -45.66 -11.22 -34.37
C ASN A 2 -44.53 -10.18 -34.33
N LYS A 3 -44.50 -9.25 -35.30
CA LYS A 3 -43.47 -8.18 -35.36
C LYS A 3 -43.35 -7.42 -34.02
N ILE A 4 -44.48 -7.28 -33.33
CA ILE A 4 -44.60 -6.69 -31.99
C ILE A 4 -43.84 -7.51 -30.93
N LEU A 5 -43.94 -8.85 -30.96
CA LEU A 5 -43.25 -9.72 -29.99
C LEU A 5 -41.73 -9.66 -30.18
N LYS A 6 -41.25 -9.56 -31.43
CA LYS A 6 -39.83 -9.35 -31.73
C LYS A 6 -39.32 -8.00 -31.21
N LEU A 7 -40.13 -6.93 -31.35
CA LEU A 7 -39.80 -5.60 -30.86
C LEU A 7 -39.68 -5.57 -29.33
N LEU A 8 -40.64 -6.19 -28.63
CA LEU A 8 -40.62 -6.28 -27.16
C LEU A 8 -39.41 -7.07 -26.65
N LEU A 9 -39.04 -8.16 -27.33
CA LEU A 9 -37.84 -8.93 -26.98
C LEU A 9 -36.56 -8.11 -27.17
N SER A 10 -36.47 -7.33 -28.26
CA SER A 10 -35.31 -6.47 -28.50
C SER A 10 -35.17 -5.35 -27.47
N ILE A 11 -36.28 -4.75 -27.05
CA ILE A 11 -36.29 -3.71 -26.00
C ILE A 11 -35.87 -4.31 -24.65
N TYR A 12 -36.36 -5.50 -24.33
CA TYR A 12 -35.99 -6.21 -23.10
C TYR A 12 -34.49 -6.52 -23.01
N VAL A 13 -33.86 -6.96 -24.11
CA VAL A 13 -32.41 -7.21 -24.16
C VAL A 13 -31.61 -5.91 -23.97
N ILE A 14 -32.05 -4.80 -24.55
CA ILE A 14 -31.40 -3.49 -24.38
C ILE A 14 -31.47 -3.02 -22.92
N ILE A 15 -32.64 -3.17 -22.27
CA ILE A 15 -32.81 -2.79 -20.86
C ILE A 15 -31.92 -3.64 -19.94
N MET A 16 -31.82 -4.96 -20.16
CA MET A 16 -30.97 -5.84 -19.36
C MET A 16 -29.45 -5.60 -19.59
N SER A 17 -29.08 -5.03 -20.74
CA SER A 17 -27.68 -4.65 -21.00
C SER A 17 -27.26 -3.33 -20.32
N SER A 18 -28.23 -2.52 -19.87
CA SER A 18 -27.97 -1.20 -19.27
C SER A 18 -27.58 -1.24 -17.78
N SER A 19 -27.62 -2.42 -17.15
CA SER A 19 -27.33 -2.60 -15.72
C SER A 19 -25.87 -2.96 -15.37
N ILE A 20 -24.93 -2.88 -16.32
CA ILE A 20 -23.50 -3.08 -16.03
C ILE A 20 -22.80 -1.71 -16.00
N VAL A 21 -23.06 -0.92 -14.96
CA VAL A 21 -22.19 0.20 -14.58
C VAL A 21 -21.31 -0.29 -13.44
N HIS A 22 -20.14 -0.82 -13.77
CA HIS A 22 -19.07 -1.05 -12.79
C HIS A 22 -18.07 0.11 -12.96
N SER A 23 -18.38 1.28 -12.40
CA SER A 23 -17.30 2.22 -12.11
C SER A 23 -16.56 1.64 -10.92
N SER A 24 -15.32 1.19 -11.11
CA SER A 24 -14.42 0.98 -9.98
C SER A 24 -14.30 2.33 -9.27
N GLU A 25 -15.02 2.53 -8.17
CA GLU A 25 -14.88 3.75 -7.38
C GLU A 25 -13.42 3.84 -6.94
N ASN A 26 -12.73 4.89 -7.34
CA ASN A 26 -11.35 5.15 -6.96
C ASN A 26 -11.35 6.35 -6.01
N PHE A 27 -11.16 6.07 -4.73
CA PHE A 27 -11.12 7.09 -3.67
C PHE A 27 -9.70 7.58 -3.38
N PHE A 28 -8.69 7.02 -4.07
CA PHE A 28 -7.29 7.29 -3.78
C PHE A 28 -6.92 8.77 -3.95
N ASP A 29 -7.32 9.40 -5.07
CA ASP A 29 -6.93 10.78 -5.35
C ASP A 29 -7.55 11.77 -4.37
N GLU A 30 -8.79 11.52 -3.96
CA GLU A 30 -9.47 12.31 -2.92
C GLU A 30 -8.81 12.09 -1.55
N ALA A 31 -8.52 10.83 -1.19
CA ALA A 31 -7.80 10.48 0.02
C ALA A 31 -6.42 11.15 0.08
N MET A 32 -5.70 11.17 -1.04
CA MET A 32 -4.41 11.83 -1.18
C MET A 32 -4.53 13.34 -1.01
N THR A 33 -5.58 13.96 -1.55
CA THR A 33 -5.87 15.38 -1.34
C THR A 33 -6.09 15.69 0.15
N MET A 34 -6.84 14.85 0.86
CA MET A 34 -7.02 15.01 2.32
C MET A 34 -5.69 14.81 3.07
N TYR A 35 -4.91 13.80 2.69
CA TYR A 35 -3.60 13.52 3.28
C TYR A 35 -2.62 14.69 3.13
N GLN A 36 -2.55 15.30 1.94
CA GLN A 36 -1.70 16.46 1.67
C GLN A 36 -2.10 17.71 2.46
N ASN A 37 -3.39 17.82 2.81
CA ASN A 37 -3.93 18.88 3.65
C ASN A 37 -3.88 18.52 5.14
N GLU A 38 -3.14 17.47 5.53
CA GLU A 38 -2.98 16.99 6.91
C GLU A 38 -4.30 16.56 7.59
N LYS A 39 -5.34 16.32 6.78
CA LYS A 39 -6.65 15.82 7.23
C LYS A 39 -6.62 14.30 7.32
N TYR A 40 -5.86 13.78 8.27
CA TYR A 40 -5.53 12.36 8.35
C TYR A 40 -6.73 11.46 8.63
N GLU A 41 -7.71 11.93 9.39
CA GLU A 41 -8.95 11.19 9.67
C GLU A 41 -9.77 10.98 8.39
N GLU A 42 -9.99 12.06 7.63
CA GLU A 42 -10.71 12.01 6.36
C GLU A 42 -9.93 11.23 5.31
N ALA A 43 -8.60 11.41 5.24
CA ALA A 43 -7.74 10.65 4.36
C ALA A 43 -7.82 9.16 4.64
N ARG A 44 -7.73 8.76 5.91
CA ARG A 44 -7.87 7.36 6.32
C ARG A 44 -9.22 6.80 5.90
N PHE A 45 -10.32 7.51 6.17
CA PHE A 45 -11.65 7.06 5.80
C PHE A 45 -11.77 6.79 4.29
N LEU A 46 -11.23 7.70 3.46
CA LEU A 46 -11.25 7.54 2.00
C LEU A 46 -10.31 6.42 1.51
N PHE A 47 -9.12 6.27 2.11
CA PHE A 47 -8.24 5.13 1.84
C PHE A 47 -8.89 3.79 2.22
N GLU A 48 -9.55 3.71 3.37
CA GLU A 48 -10.30 2.52 3.82
C GLU A 48 -11.49 2.22 2.90
N ARG A 49 -12.13 3.24 2.32
CA ARG A 49 -13.10 3.02 1.24
C ARG A 49 -12.42 2.54 -0.04
N ASN A 50 -11.25 3.08 -0.40
CA ASN A 50 -10.55 2.65 -1.59
C ASN A 50 -10.19 1.16 -1.56
N ILE A 51 -9.75 0.62 -0.43
CA ILE A 51 -9.44 -0.83 -0.32
C ILE A 51 -10.68 -1.73 -0.49
N VAL A 52 -11.90 -1.23 -0.22
CA VAL A 52 -13.13 -2.00 -0.44
C VAL A 52 -13.36 -2.26 -1.93
N TYR A 53 -13.07 -1.27 -2.77
CA TYR A 53 -13.25 -1.36 -4.22
C TYR A 53 -11.99 -1.83 -4.96
N ASN A 54 -10.81 -1.49 -4.43
CA ASN A 54 -9.49 -1.72 -5.02
C ASN A 54 -8.56 -2.43 -4.01
N PRO A 55 -8.87 -3.68 -3.59
CA PRO A 55 -8.15 -4.38 -2.52
C PRO A 55 -6.69 -4.74 -2.84
N LYS A 56 -6.25 -4.55 -4.10
CA LYS A 56 -4.87 -4.78 -4.54
C LYS A 56 -4.12 -3.48 -4.84
N ASP A 57 -4.59 -2.34 -4.34
CA ASP A 57 -3.85 -1.09 -4.46
C ASP A 57 -2.83 -0.94 -3.33
N ALA A 58 -1.58 -1.32 -3.59
CA ALA A 58 -0.50 -1.24 -2.61
C ALA A 58 -0.26 0.19 -2.11
N LYS A 59 -0.50 1.21 -2.94
CA LYS A 59 -0.30 2.61 -2.55
C LYS A 59 -1.26 3.01 -1.44
N THR A 60 -2.51 2.57 -1.51
CA THR A 60 -3.48 2.82 -0.44
C THR A 60 -3.00 2.28 0.90
N TYR A 61 -2.50 1.04 0.92
CA TYR A 61 -1.94 0.45 2.14
C TYR A 61 -0.70 1.21 2.63
N LEU A 62 0.21 1.63 1.73
CA LEU A 62 1.36 2.44 2.10
C LEU A 62 0.95 3.77 2.75
N TYR A 63 -0.05 4.48 2.21
CA TYR A 63 -0.52 5.72 2.82
C TYR A 63 -1.26 5.52 4.14
N LEU A 64 -2.05 4.44 4.28
CA LEU A 64 -2.59 4.05 5.58
C LEU A 64 -1.49 3.80 6.60
N ALA A 65 -0.40 3.12 6.21
CA ALA A 65 0.75 2.94 7.08
C ALA A 65 1.39 4.26 7.52
N LYS A 66 1.55 5.23 6.61
CA LYS A 66 2.06 6.57 6.93
C LYS A 66 1.17 7.30 7.93
N ILE A 67 -0.15 7.22 7.77
CA ILE A 67 -1.11 7.77 8.74
C ILE A 67 -0.94 7.09 10.11
N TYR A 68 -0.89 5.77 10.14
CA TYR A 68 -0.74 5.04 11.40
C TYR A 68 0.63 5.25 12.07
N ASN A 69 1.68 5.54 11.31
CA ASN A 69 2.96 5.99 11.85
C ASN A 69 2.82 7.35 12.55
N HIS A 70 2.16 8.32 11.90
CA HIS A 70 1.87 9.63 12.50
C HIS A 70 1.05 9.52 13.81
N GLU A 71 0.16 8.54 13.90
CA GLU A 71 -0.63 8.24 15.10
C GLU A 71 0.11 7.37 16.14
N GLU A 72 1.38 7.06 15.90
CA GLU A 72 2.19 6.15 16.72
C GLU A 72 1.59 4.74 16.88
N ASN A 73 0.68 4.36 15.98
CA ASN A 73 0.04 3.04 15.96
C ASN A 73 0.87 2.03 15.17
N GLN A 74 2.01 1.65 15.75
CA GLN A 74 3.00 0.79 15.10
C GLN A 74 2.42 -0.55 14.61
N ARG A 75 1.46 -1.13 15.33
CA ARG A 75 0.82 -2.40 14.91
C ARG A 75 0.07 -2.24 13.59
N LYS A 76 -0.72 -1.17 13.45
CA LYS A 76 -1.47 -0.94 12.21
C LYS A 76 -0.56 -0.47 11.08
N GLU A 77 0.49 0.29 11.37
CA GLU A 77 1.53 0.64 10.41
C GLU A 77 2.15 -0.62 9.79
N GLU A 78 2.68 -1.53 10.61
CA GLU A 78 3.33 -2.76 10.14
C GLU A 78 2.39 -3.68 9.35
N ASN A 79 1.13 -3.79 9.76
CA ASN A 79 0.13 -4.60 9.05
C ASN A 79 -0.12 -4.05 7.64
N ASN A 80 -0.24 -2.73 7.52
CA ASN A 80 -0.46 -2.08 6.23
C ASN A 80 0.79 -2.16 5.35
N LEU A 81 1.99 -1.94 5.89
CA LEU A 81 3.24 -2.12 5.14
C LEU A 81 3.45 -3.56 4.68
N THR A 82 3.14 -4.55 5.52
CA THR A 82 3.24 -5.96 5.15
C THR A 82 2.27 -6.28 4.02
N THR A 83 1.04 -5.76 4.08
CA THR A 83 0.07 -5.93 2.99
C THR A 83 0.54 -5.25 1.70
N ALA A 84 1.05 -4.02 1.79
CA ALA A 84 1.60 -3.30 0.65
C ALA A 84 2.75 -4.08 -0.01
N LEU A 85 3.66 -4.65 0.79
CA LEU A 85 4.78 -5.46 0.30
C LEU A 85 4.33 -6.77 -0.35
N LEU A 86 3.26 -7.40 0.17
CA LEU A 86 2.70 -8.61 -0.43
C LEU A 86 2.09 -8.35 -1.81
N ILE A 87 1.55 -7.14 -2.02
CA ILE A 87 0.94 -6.73 -3.29
C ILE A 87 2.02 -6.26 -4.28
N GLU A 88 2.96 -5.43 -3.84
CA GLU A 88 4.10 -4.90 -4.61
C GLU A 88 5.43 -5.22 -3.90
N PRO A 89 6.03 -6.39 -4.15
CA PRO A 89 7.26 -6.83 -3.48
C PRO A 89 8.51 -5.98 -3.79
N ASP A 90 8.47 -5.22 -4.88
CA ASP A 90 9.53 -4.33 -5.36
C ASP A 90 9.36 -2.87 -4.90
N ASN A 91 8.36 -2.58 -4.05
CA ASN A 91 8.11 -1.24 -3.56
C ASN A 91 9.22 -0.78 -2.58
N GLU A 92 10.14 0.05 -3.09
CA GLU A 92 11.29 0.56 -2.35
C GLU A 92 10.89 1.25 -1.04
N GLU A 93 9.86 2.09 -1.08
CA GLU A 93 9.45 2.87 0.09
C GLU A 93 8.92 1.96 1.21
N VAL A 94 8.12 0.95 0.86
CA VAL A 94 7.61 -0.04 1.82
C VAL A 94 8.74 -0.83 2.46
N LEU A 95 9.67 -1.35 1.65
CA LEU A 95 10.85 -2.07 2.15
C LEU A 95 11.68 -1.21 3.09
N LEU A 96 11.89 0.06 2.73
CA LEU A 96 12.66 1.00 3.54
C LEU A 96 11.99 1.28 4.89
N MET A 97 10.68 1.53 4.90
CA MET A 97 9.92 1.73 6.14
C MET A 97 9.97 0.49 7.04
N LEU A 98 9.83 -0.72 6.47
CA LEU A 98 9.94 -1.97 7.22
C LEU A 98 11.35 -2.19 7.79
N MET A 99 12.40 -1.83 7.07
CA MET A 99 13.78 -1.87 7.59
C MET A 99 13.96 -0.91 8.77
N LYS A 100 13.45 0.33 8.67
CA LYS A 100 13.51 1.31 9.76
C LYS A 100 12.77 0.82 11.02
N ILE A 101 11.59 0.21 10.84
CA ILE A 101 10.84 -0.42 11.95
C ILE A 101 11.61 -1.60 12.56
N ALA A 102 12.16 -2.48 11.72
CA ALA A 102 12.92 -3.63 12.19
C ALA A 102 14.17 -3.20 12.97
N LEU A 103 14.85 -2.15 12.52
CA LEU A 103 15.99 -1.55 13.21
C LEU A 103 15.59 -0.98 14.58
N LYS A 104 14.49 -0.22 14.66
CA LYS A 104 13.94 0.30 15.93
C LYS A 104 13.59 -0.82 16.93
N LYS A 105 13.20 -1.99 16.42
CA LYS A 105 12.90 -3.19 17.24
C LYS A 105 14.12 -4.08 17.50
N SER A 106 15.32 -3.66 17.11
CA SER A 106 16.54 -4.45 17.17
C SER A 106 16.44 -5.82 16.47
N ASN A 107 15.55 -5.96 15.48
CA ASN A 107 15.41 -7.18 14.70
C ASN A 107 16.38 -7.17 13.51
N TYR A 108 17.66 -7.37 13.83
CA TYR A 108 18.76 -7.27 12.88
C TYR A 108 18.69 -8.31 11.75
N THR A 109 18.20 -9.51 12.03
CA THR A 109 17.95 -10.53 11.01
C THR A 109 16.97 -10.02 9.95
N LYS A 110 15.84 -9.44 10.38
CA LYS A 110 14.85 -8.89 9.46
C LYS A 110 15.40 -7.70 8.66
N VAL A 111 16.24 -6.86 9.27
CA VAL A 111 16.92 -5.77 8.54
C VAL A 111 17.81 -6.35 7.42
N LYS A 112 18.61 -7.38 7.72
CA LYS A 112 19.49 -8.04 6.75
C LYS A 112 18.69 -8.66 5.59
N ASP A 113 17.60 -9.37 5.89
CA ASP A 113 16.75 -10.00 4.87
C ASP A 113 16.07 -8.98 3.94
N LEU A 114 15.51 -7.91 4.53
CA LEU A 114 14.87 -6.84 3.77
C LEU A 114 15.90 -6.06 2.93
N SER A 115 17.10 -5.82 3.47
CA SER A 115 18.18 -5.13 2.75
C SER A 115 18.64 -5.90 1.52
N GLN A 116 18.77 -7.23 1.62
CA GLN A 116 19.08 -8.08 0.46
C GLN A 116 18.02 -8.01 -0.62
N THR A 117 16.74 -7.88 -0.23
CA THR A 117 15.63 -7.68 -1.17
C THR A 117 15.70 -6.29 -1.78
N PHE A 118 15.89 -5.26 -0.95
CA PHE A 118 15.96 -3.86 -1.34
C PHE A 118 17.05 -3.62 -2.39
N ILE A 119 18.27 -4.13 -2.20
CA ILE A 119 19.37 -3.97 -3.16
C ILE A 119 19.01 -4.52 -4.56
N LYS A 120 18.18 -5.56 -4.64
CA LYS A 120 17.78 -6.16 -5.93
C LYS A 120 16.72 -5.35 -6.67
N VAL A 121 15.90 -4.59 -5.95
CA VAL A 121 14.75 -3.87 -6.50
C VAL A 121 14.92 -2.35 -6.49
N CYS A 122 15.90 -1.82 -5.76
CA CYS A 122 16.07 -0.39 -5.60
C CYS A 122 16.44 0.29 -6.91
N ASN A 123 15.93 1.51 -7.07
CA ASN A 123 16.19 2.38 -8.20
C ASN A 123 16.36 3.82 -7.71
N LYS A 124 15.43 4.33 -6.91
CA LYS A 124 15.44 5.73 -6.45
C LYS A 124 16.01 5.91 -5.05
N LEU A 125 15.82 4.94 -4.16
CA LEU A 125 16.15 5.05 -2.74
C LEU A 125 17.38 4.22 -2.35
N CYS A 126 18.19 3.78 -3.32
CA CYS A 126 19.33 2.88 -3.08
C CYS A 126 20.30 3.37 -1.98
N SER A 127 20.58 4.68 -1.90
CA SER A 127 21.48 5.27 -0.90
C SER A 127 20.96 5.17 0.54
N GLU A 128 19.65 5.02 0.75
CA GLU A 128 19.07 4.85 2.09
C GLU A 128 19.47 3.52 2.72
N ASN A 129 19.74 2.51 1.90
CA ASN A 129 20.20 1.21 2.39
C ASN A 129 21.56 1.32 3.08
N ASP A 130 22.46 2.15 2.55
CA ASP A 130 23.79 2.34 3.12
C ASP A 130 23.72 2.94 4.53
N GLN A 131 22.83 3.93 4.73
CA GLN A 131 22.59 4.55 6.04
C GLN A 131 22.02 3.54 7.06
N ILE A 132 21.12 2.66 6.61
CA ILE A 132 20.56 1.61 7.47
C ILE A 132 21.63 0.60 7.85
N GLN A 133 22.47 0.19 6.90
CA GLN A 133 23.57 -0.74 7.16
C GLN A 133 24.64 -0.13 8.08
N GLU A 134 24.94 1.16 7.93
CA GLU A 134 25.82 1.88 8.84
C GLU A 134 25.25 1.94 10.26
N SER A 135 23.97 2.28 10.39
CA SER A 135 23.27 2.27 11.67
C SER A 135 23.31 0.88 12.32
N LEU A 136 23.11 -0.17 11.54
CA LEU A 136 23.18 -1.55 12.02
C LEU A 136 24.57 -1.92 12.55
N LYS A 137 25.64 -1.55 11.83
CA LYS A 137 27.04 -1.80 12.27
C LYS A 137 27.38 -1.11 13.59
N ASN A 138 26.80 0.05 13.86
CA ASN A 138 27.02 0.79 15.10
C ASN A 138 26.24 0.20 16.28
N LEU A 139 25.18 -0.57 16.02
CA LEU A 139 24.32 -1.20 17.03
C LEU A 139 24.65 -2.66 17.31
N GLU A 140 25.21 -3.38 16.32
CA GLU A 140 25.72 -4.73 16.55
C GLU A 140 27.00 -4.65 17.39
N PRO A 141 27.11 -5.40 18.50
CA PRO A 141 28.36 -5.48 19.23
C PRO A 141 29.44 -5.93 18.25
N LYS A 142 30.57 -5.21 18.21
CA LYS A 142 31.75 -5.67 17.50
C LYS A 142 32.13 -6.99 18.15
N ASN A 143 31.85 -8.09 17.47
CA ASN A 143 32.42 -9.37 17.83
C ASN A 143 33.93 -9.26 17.56
N GLU A 144 34.65 -8.74 18.55
CA GLU A 144 36.10 -8.89 18.64
C GLU A 144 36.35 -10.38 18.87
N SER A 145 36.73 -11.08 17.80
CA SER A 145 37.37 -12.40 17.89
C SER A 145 38.86 -12.21 18.04
#